data_AF-A0A920HQ58-F1
#
_entry.id   AF-A0A920HQ58-F1
#
_cell.length_a   1.000
_cell.length_b   1.000
_cell.length_c   1.000
_cell.angle_alpha   90.00
_cell.angle_beta   90.00
_cell.angle_gamma   90.00
#
_symmetry.space_group_name_H-M   'P 1'
#
loop_
_entity.id
_entity.type
_entity.pdbx_description
1 polymer ?
#
loop_
_entity_poly.entity_id
_entity_poly.type
_entity_poly.pdbx_seq_one_letter_code
_entity_poly.pdbx_strand_id
1 'polypeptide(L)' 'MAFLIGIIFLEDNYKEIRSAYITHIENLLRLASIKNPKQKALSAFEIENELAKVQLSRLEMRDPERIYNPYKRSII' A
#
# COMPACT_ATOMS: atom_id res chain seq x y z
N MET A 1 5.82 -3.06 9.00
CA MET A 1 5.06 -3.43 7.79
C MET A 1 4.95 -2.31 6.74
N ALA A 2 4.93 -1.02 7.10
CA ALA A 2 4.84 0.07 6.11
C ALA A 2 6.02 0.15 5.10
N PHE A 3 7.22 -0.26 5.51
CA PHE A 3 8.43 -0.18 4.68
C PHE A 3 8.40 -1.06 3.41
N LEU A 4 7.76 -2.24 3.45
CA LEU A 4 7.75 -3.17 2.32
C LEU A 4 6.82 -2.71 1.19
N ILE A 5 5.74 -1.98 1.54
CA ILE A 5 4.71 -1.56 0.57
C ILE A 5 5.31 -0.51 -0.39
N GLY A 6 5.99 0.52 0.12
CA GLY A 6 6.64 1.53 -0.73
C GLY A 6 7.63 0.95 -1.74
N ILE A 7 8.47 0.00 -1.32
CA ILE A 7 9.47 -0.63 -2.19
C ILE A 7 8.81 -1.42 -3.33
N ILE A 8 7.82 -2.26 -3.00
CA ILE A 8 7.19 -3.16 -3.97
C ILE A 8 6.43 -2.38 -5.05
N PHE A 9 5.87 -1.23 -4.69
CA PHE A 9 5.05 -0.42 -5.59
C PHE A 9 5.86 0.57 -6.43
N LEU A 10 6.93 1.15 -5.90
CA LEU A 10 7.70 2.21 -6.57
C LEU A 10 8.91 1.69 -7.38
N GLU A 11 9.49 0.55 -7.02
CA GLU A 11 10.64 0.00 -7.75
C GLU A 11 10.19 -0.92 -8.91
N ASP A 12 10.86 -0.79 -10.05
CA ASP A 12 10.54 -1.55 -11.26
C ASP A 12 10.85 -3.06 -11.16
N ASN A 13 11.73 -3.44 -10.23
CA ASN A 13 12.18 -4.82 -10.03
C ASN A 13 11.07 -5.76 -9.53
N TYR A 14 9.94 -5.21 -9.05
CA TYR A 14 8.85 -5.98 -8.43
C TYR A 14 7.60 -6.12 -9.29
N LYS A 15 7.69 -5.91 -10.61
CA LYS A 15 6.56 -6.07 -11.55
C LYS A 15 5.83 -7.40 -11.39
N GLU A 16 6.57 -8.49 -11.26
CA GLU A 16 6.00 -9.84 -11.09
C GLU A 16 5.25 -9.98 -9.76
N ILE A 17 5.80 -9.41 -8.68
CA ILE A 17 5.18 -9.43 -7.36
C ILE A 17 3.87 -8.63 -7.36
N ARG A 18 3.83 -7.47 -8.03
CA ARG A 18 2.61 -6.67 -8.17
C ARG A 18 1.50 -7.44 -8.91
N SER A 19 1.86 -8.13 -9.99
CA SER A 19 0.92 -8.97 -10.73
C SER A 19 0.39 -10.14 -9.88
N ALA A 20 1.27 -10.82 -9.17
CA ALA A 20 0.91 -11.89 -8.25
C ALA A 20 0.00 -11.39 -7.11
N TYR A 21 0.25 -10.19 -6.60
CA TYR A 21 -0.54 -9.57 -5.55
C TYR A 21 -1.96 -9.22 -6.00
N ILE A 22 -2.12 -8.58 -7.17
CA ILE A 22 -3.45 -8.31 -7.75
C ILE A 22 -4.23 -9.62 -7.93
N THR A 23 -3.56 -10.66 -8.45
CA THR A 23 -4.15 -11.99 -8.62
C THR A 23 -4.58 -12.61 -7.27
N HIS A 24 -3.76 -12.44 -6.24
CA HIS A 24 -4.07 -12.90 -4.89
C HIS A 24 -5.32 -12.21 -4.33
N ILE A 25 -5.42 -10.88 -4.44
CA ILE A 25 -6.60 -10.12 -4.01
C ILE A 25 -7.83 -10.57 -4.81
N GLU A 26 -7.73 -10.74 -6.13
CA GLU A 26 -8.83 -11.21 -6.94
C GLU A 26 -9.36 -12.57 -6.46
N ASN A 27 -8.46 -13.50 -6.16
CA ASN A 27 -8.81 -14.82 -5.64
C ASN A 27 -9.52 -14.72 -4.27
N LEU A 28 -9.03 -13.89 -3.36
CA LEU A 28 -9.68 -13.65 -2.06
C LEU A 28 -11.09 -13.06 -2.23
N LEU A 29 -11.24 -12.06 -3.10
CA LEU A 29 -12.54 -11.44 -3.37
C LEU A 29 -13.51 -12.43 -4.03
N ARG A 30 -13.00 -13.33 -4.87
CA ARG A 30 -13.78 -14.42 -5.48
C ARG A 30 -14.25 -15.43 -4.45
N LEU A 31 -13.36 -15.84 -3.53
CA LEU A 31 -13.72 -16.74 -2.42
C LEU A 31 -14.76 -16.10 -1.49
N ALA A 32 -14.68 -14.78 -1.28
CA ALA A 32 -15.67 -14.01 -0.52
C ALA A 32 -16.98 -13.74 -1.29
N SER A 33 -17.14 -14.26 -2.52
CA SER A 33 -18.31 -14.05 -3.39
C SER A 33 -18.63 -12.56 -3.65
N ILE A 34 -17.60 -11.71 -3.69
CA ILE A 34 -17.75 -10.29 -3.96
C ILE A 34 -17.90 -10.06 -5.47
N LYS A 35 -18.90 -9.27 -5.86
CA LYS A 35 -19.11 -8.88 -7.27
C LYS A 35 -17.92 -8.07 -7.81
N ASN A 36 -17.61 -8.29 -9.08
CA ASN A 36 -16.53 -7.64 -9.84
C ASN A 36 -15.14 -7.76 -9.16
N PRO A 37 -14.70 -8.98 -8.78
CA PRO A 37 -13.49 -9.16 -7.99
C PRO A 37 -12.23 -8.61 -8.68
N LYS A 38 -12.13 -8.80 -10.01
CA LYS A 38 -11.01 -8.28 -10.82
C LYS A 38 -10.92 -6.75 -10.78
N GLN A 39 -12.05 -6.07 -10.99
CA GLN A 39 -12.08 -4.59 -10.98
C GLN A 39 -11.75 -4.05 -9.59
N LYS A 40 -12.31 -4.67 -8.54
CA LYS A 40 -12.04 -4.27 -7.16
C LYS A 40 -10.60 -4.55 -6.72
N ALA A 41 -10.00 -5.64 -7.18
CA ALA A 41 -8.58 -5.92 -6.94
C ALA A 41 -7.68 -4.84 -7.55
N LEU A 42 -8.00 -4.40 -8.78
CA LEU A 42 -7.27 -3.31 -9.43
C LEU A 42 -7.44 -1.98 -8.67
N SER A 43 -8.66 -1.63 -8.28
CA SER A 43 -8.91 -0.41 -7.50
C SER A 43 -8.23 -0.43 -6.13
N ALA A 44 -8.18 -1.58 -5.46
CA ALA A 44 -7.45 -1.73 -4.21
C ALA A 44 -5.95 -1.49 -4.41
N PHE A 45 -5.38 -2.06 -5.47
CA PHE A 45 -3.99 -1.84 -5.85
C PHE A 45 -3.70 -0.37 -6.19
N GLU A 46 -4.60 0.33 -6.88
CA GLU A 46 -4.45 1.76 -7.20
C GLU A 46 -4.42 2.63 -5.94
N ILE A 47 -5.32 2.37 -4.98
CA ILE A 47 -5.33 3.07 -3.69
C ILE A 47 -4.02 2.84 -2.95
N GLU A 48 -3.56 1.60 -2.87
CA GLU A 48 -2.29 1.26 -2.23
C GLU A 48 -1.10 1.91 -2.93
N ASN A 49 -1.14 2.04 -4.26
CA ASN A 49 -0.12 2.75 -5.03
C ASN A 49 -0.07 4.25 -4.68
N GLU A 50 -1.21 4.91 -4.56
CA GLU A 50 -1.23 6.32 -4.13
C GLU A 50 -0.78 6.49 -2.67
N LEU A 51 -1.15 5.56 -1.78
CA LEU A 51 -0.65 5.56 -0.40
C LEU A 51 0.86 5.33 -0.35
N ALA A 52 1.42 4.44 -1.18
CA ALA A 52 2.84 4.16 -1.24
C ALA A 52 3.68 5.40 -1.60
N LYS A 53 3.15 6.30 -2.45
CA LYS A 53 3.84 7.54 -2.84
C LYS A 53 4.01 8.53 -1.68
N VAL A 54 3.11 8.52 -0.70
CA VAL A 54 3.14 9.44 0.45
C VAL A 54 3.76 8.82 1.69
N GLN A 55 4.08 7.52 1.66
CA GLN A 55 4.78 6.84 2.73
C GLN A 55 6.24 7.29 2.81
N LEU A 56 6.77 7.39 4.03
CA LEU A 56 8.19 7.65 4.24
C LEU A 56 9.03 6.51 3.67
N SER A 57 10.07 6.85 2.93
CA SER A 57 11.05 5.88 2.46
C SER A 57 11.83 5.27 3.62
N ARG A 58 12.53 4.16 3.36
CA ARG A 58 13.38 3.49 4.36
C ARG A 58 14.35 4.43 5.07
N LEU A 59 14.95 5.32 4.29
CA LEU A 59 16.01 6.19 4.77
C LEU A 59 15.42 7.28 5.65
N GLU A 60 14.28 7.84 5.24
CA GLU A 60 13.56 8.85 6.01
C GLU A 60 13.02 8.31 7.33
N MET A 61 12.62 7.04 7.39
CA MET A 61 12.20 6.40 8.64
C MET A 61 13.33 6.22 9.67
N ARG A 62 14.61 6.34 9.27
CA ARG A 62 15.75 6.26 10.19
C ARG A 62 16.06 7.60 10.85
N ASP A 63 15.48 8.69 10.35
CA ASP A 63 15.64 10.02 10.92
C ASP A 63 14.64 10.20 12.09
N PRO A 64 15.11 10.33 13.34
CA PRO A 64 14.25 10.51 14.51
C PRO A 64 13.35 11.74 14.41
N GLU A 65 13.80 12.80 13.75
CA GLU A 65 13.02 14.05 13.60
C GLU A 65 11.83 13.85 12.65
N ARG A 66 12.00 13.00 11.62
CA ARG A 66 10.96 12.77 10.61
C ARG A 66 9.86 11.81 11.06
N ILE A 67 10.13 11.02 12.09
CA ILE A 67 9.16 10.08 12.68
C ILE A 67 8.42 10.68 13.88
N TYR A 68 8.95 11.77 14.46
CA TYR A 68 8.37 12.40 15.63
C TYR A 68 7.27 13.40 15.23
N ASN A 69 6.02 12.94 15.24
CA ASN A 69 4.85 13.72 14.84
C ASN A 69 3.92 14.00 16.04
N PRO A 70 4.28 14.88 16.98
CA PRO A 70 3.40 15.27 18.07
C PRO A 70 2.22 16.06 17.50
N TYR A 71 0.99 15.62 17.82
CA TYR A 71 -0.21 16.36 17.46
C TYR A 71 -1.08 16.57 18.70
N LYS A 72 -1.60 17.78 18.86
CA LYS A 72 -2.57 18.09 19.90
C LYS A 72 -3.96 17.84 19.35
N ARG A 73 -4.76 17.03 20.05
CA ARG A 73 -6.17 16.87 19.70
C ARG A 73 -6.90 18.19 19.98
N SER A 74 -7.38 18.85 18.93
CA SER A 74 -8.36 19.93 19.06
C SER A 74 -9.67 19.28 19.48
N ILE A 75 -10.11 19.57 20.70
CA ILE A 75 -11.42 19.14 21.18
C ILE A 75 -12.37 20.28 20.78
N ILE A 76 -13.32 19.97 19.91
CA ILE A 76 -14.42 20.87 19.51
C ILE A 76 -15.48 20.81 20.60
#